data_AF-A0A0G0ND73-F1
#
_entry.id   AF-A0A0G0ND73-F1
#
_cell.length_a   1.000
_cell.length_b   1.000
_cell.length_c   1.000
_cell.angle_alpha   90.00
_cell.angle_beta   90.00
_cell.angle_gamma   90.00
#
_symmetry.space_group_name_H-M   'P 1'
#
loop_
_entity.id
_entity.type
_entity.pdbx_description
1 polymer ?
#
loop_
_entity_poly.entity_id
_entity_poly.type
_entity_poly.pdbx_seq_one_letter_code
_entity_poly.pdbx_strand_id
1 'polypeptide(L)'
;MREVIEKANKLGYEYIAFTEHNPSQSKHSDRQVLELLKRKKDVIDQLNYSLVKTVKKSMQPAKVFVKKVKKVFNALEIDIRPSGKLSIPDNGFDYLDFALVSIHSSFRQSKKEMTNRVINGLSHPKVKIFAHPTARKLNEREGIELDWEVIFEFCLNEKKWLEINADPMRLDLPDFLVREAVKKGVKLTLGTDAHHVQAMENIQFGISVARRGWATLHDVVNTRPLEEFEKMLY
;
A
#
# COMPACT_ATOMS: atom_id res chain seq x y z
N MET A 1 13.34 8.18 -5.54
CA MET A 1 12.82 8.71 -4.25
C MET A 1 12.70 10.23 -4.20
N ARG A 2 13.78 11.02 -4.38
CA ARG A 2 13.68 12.51 -4.26
C ARG A 2 12.69 13.15 -5.24
N GLU A 3 12.71 12.73 -6.50
CA GLU A 3 11.79 13.21 -7.53
C GLU A 3 10.31 12.92 -7.17
N VAL A 4 10.03 11.73 -6.65
CA VAL A 4 8.70 11.33 -6.14
C VAL A 4 8.27 12.23 -4.97
N ILE A 5 9.18 12.53 -4.03
CA ILE A 5 8.89 13.45 -2.93
C ILE A 5 8.58 14.86 -3.44
N GLU A 6 9.32 15.34 -4.45
CA GLU A 6 9.05 16.65 -5.06
C GLU A 6 7.67 16.68 -5.72
N LYS A 7 7.31 15.63 -6.46
CA LYS A 7 5.98 15.50 -7.05
C LYS A 7 4.88 15.42 -5.99
N ALA A 8 5.08 14.65 -4.93
CA ALA A 8 4.16 14.58 -3.80
C ALA A 8 3.93 15.96 -3.16
N ASN A 9 4.98 16.79 -3.03
CA ASN A 9 4.82 18.17 -2.57
C ASN A 9 3.99 19.02 -3.54
N LYS A 10 4.20 18.89 -4.86
CA LYS A 10 3.39 19.57 -5.89
C LYS A 10 1.92 19.14 -5.86
N LEU A 11 1.67 17.85 -5.59
CA LEU A 11 0.32 17.28 -5.41
C LEU A 11 -0.30 17.61 -4.04
N GLY A 12 0.50 18.18 -3.13
CA GLY A 12 0.05 18.61 -1.82
C GLY A 12 -0.13 17.51 -0.78
N TYR A 13 0.51 16.35 -0.97
CA TYR A 13 0.47 15.24 -0.03
C TYR A 13 1.21 15.56 1.28
N GLU A 14 0.65 15.09 2.39
CA GLU A 14 1.27 15.20 3.71
C GLU A 14 2.30 14.09 3.97
N TYR A 15 2.09 12.92 3.38
CA TYR A 15 2.99 11.77 3.49
C TYR A 15 2.90 10.89 2.24
N ILE A 16 3.92 10.06 2.04
CA ILE A 16 3.97 9.02 1.01
C ILE A 16 4.58 7.75 1.57
N ALA A 17 4.33 6.61 0.94
CA ALA A 17 5.01 5.36 1.24
C ALA A 17 5.80 4.90 0.00
N PHE A 18 7.03 4.42 0.21
CA PHE A 18 7.75 3.67 -0.81
C PHE A 18 7.50 2.19 -0.59
N THR A 19 6.87 1.55 -1.57
CA THR A 19 6.30 0.21 -1.49
C THR A 19 6.83 -0.70 -2.59
N GLU A 20 8.12 -0.57 -2.94
CA GLU A 20 8.76 -1.42 -3.94
C GLU A 20 8.55 -2.90 -3.61
N HIS A 21 8.55 -3.75 -4.64
CA HIS A 21 8.46 -5.20 -4.44
C HIS A 21 9.58 -5.73 -3.54
N ASN A 22 9.28 -6.78 -2.78
CA ASN A 22 10.30 -7.51 -2.04
C ASN A 22 11.45 -7.98 -2.96
N PRO A 23 12.68 -8.13 -2.41
CA PRO A 23 13.77 -8.72 -3.17
C PRO A 23 13.42 -10.12 -3.69
N SER A 24 13.90 -10.43 -4.88
CA SER A 24 13.65 -11.71 -5.54
C SER A 24 14.20 -12.88 -4.70
N GLN A 25 13.32 -13.82 -4.37
CA GLN A 25 13.63 -15.03 -3.58
C GLN A 25 14.56 -16.01 -4.31
N SER A 26 14.59 -15.99 -5.65
CA SER A 26 15.49 -16.87 -6.43
C SER A 26 16.91 -16.30 -6.59
N LYS A 27 17.09 -15.01 -6.34
CA LYS A 27 18.37 -14.30 -6.53
C LYS A 27 19.09 -13.93 -5.24
N HIS A 28 18.40 -14.00 -4.09
CA HIS A 28 18.93 -13.54 -2.82
C HIS A 28 18.69 -14.59 -1.73
N SER A 29 19.71 -14.83 -0.92
CA SER A 29 19.55 -15.50 0.37
C SER A 29 18.84 -14.59 1.38
N ASP A 30 18.26 -15.18 2.44
CA ASP A 30 17.61 -14.41 3.52
C ASP A 30 18.51 -13.32 4.10
N ARG A 31 19.81 -13.61 4.28
CA ARG A 31 20.79 -12.63 4.75
C ARG A 31 20.91 -11.43 3.80
N GLN A 32 20.94 -11.68 2.49
CA GLN A 32 21.01 -10.61 1.49
C GLN A 32 19.69 -9.81 1.43
N VAL A 33 18.55 -10.48 1.58
CA VAL A 33 17.24 -9.80 1.69
C VAL A 33 17.28 -8.82 2.87
N LEU A 34 17.69 -9.28 4.05
CA LEU A 34 17.77 -8.44 5.26
C LEU A 34 18.72 -7.25 5.08
N GLU A 35 19.87 -7.46 4.43
CA GLU A 35 20.81 -6.38 4.14
C GLU A 35 20.20 -5.32 3.21
N LEU A 36 19.46 -5.74 2.17
CA LEU A 36 18.76 -4.80 1.27
C LEU A 36 17.68 -4.02 2.01
N LEU A 37 16.89 -4.68 2.86
CA LEU A 37 15.83 -4.03 3.65
C LEU A 37 16.41 -3.01 4.64
N LYS A 38 17.52 -3.37 5.32
CA LYS A 38 18.25 -2.46 6.20
C LYS A 38 18.77 -1.24 5.44
N ARG A 39 19.44 -1.45 4.30
CA ARG A 39 19.94 -0.34 3.46
C ARG A 39 18.82 0.60 3.02
N LYS A 40 17.66 0.05 2.63
CA LYS A 40 16.48 0.86 2.29
C LYS A 40 16.01 1.70 3.49
N LYS A 41 15.91 1.08 4.67
CA LYS A 41 15.54 1.79 5.90
C LYS A 41 16.50 2.95 6.18
N ASP A 42 17.80 2.72 6.10
CA ASP A 42 18.82 3.76 6.34
C ASP A 42 18.64 4.96 5.38
N VAL A 43 18.34 4.70 4.10
CA VAL A 43 18.04 5.77 3.11
C VAL A 43 16.77 6.54 3.47
N ILE A 44 15.70 5.83 3.85
CA ILE A 44 14.43 6.47 4.23
C ILE A 44 14.58 7.29 5.52
N ASP A 45 15.35 6.81 6.49
CA ASP A 45 15.63 7.52 7.74
C ASP A 45 16.42 8.82 7.48
N GLN A 46 17.40 8.79 6.57
CA GLN A 46 18.10 10.00 6.10
C GLN A 46 17.17 10.99 5.40
N LEU A 47 16.22 10.51 4.58
CA LEU A 47 15.23 11.36 3.92
C LEU A 47 14.30 12.01 4.96
N ASN A 48 13.76 11.23 5.90
CA ASN A 48 12.89 11.71 6.96
C ASN A 48 13.58 12.75 7.86
N TYR A 49 14.84 12.51 8.24
CA TYR A 49 15.65 13.49 8.98
C TYR A 49 15.76 14.83 8.24
N SER A 50 15.94 14.78 6.92
CA SER A 50 16.04 15.97 6.06
C SER A 50 14.69 16.71 5.92
N LEU A 51 13.57 15.98 5.89
CA LEU A 51 12.22 16.56 5.85
C LEU A 51 11.92 17.34 7.14
N VAL A 52 12.15 16.73 8.31
CA VAL A 52 11.92 17.36 9.63
C VAL A 52 12.76 18.64 9.79
N LYS A 53 14.05 18.62 9.40
CA LYS A 53 14.90 19.83 9.44
C LYS A 53 14.37 20.95 8.56
N THR A 54 13.81 20.62 7.39
CA THR A 54 13.28 21.63 6.47
C THR A 54 12.02 22.28 7.02
N VAL A 55 11.10 21.50 7.58
CA VAL A 55 9.85 22.00 8.19
C VAL A 55 10.14 23.00 9.31
N LYS A 56 11.11 22.70 10.20
CA LYS A 56 11.51 23.61 11.28
C LYS A 56 12.05 24.97 10.79
N LYS A 57 12.69 25.01 9.61
CA LYS A 57 13.22 26.26 9.02
C LYS A 57 12.12 27.07 8.32
N SER A 58 11.15 26.41 7.68
CA SER A 58 10.06 27.06 6.94
C SER A 58 8.95 27.65 7.83
N MET A 59 8.96 27.40 9.15
CA MET A 59 8.08 28.09 10.10
C MET A 59 8.49 29.55 10.36
N GLN A 60 9.54 30.05 9.71
CA GLN A 60 9.89 31.48 9.67
C GLN A 60 9.08 32.20 8.57
N PRO A 61 8.65 33.46 8.78
CA PRO A 61 7.71 34.14 7.90
C PRO A 61 8.37 34.56 6.58
N ALA A 62 8.37 33.67 5.59
CA ALA A 62 8.65 34.01 4.21
C ALA A 62 7.78 33.16 3.28
N LYS A 63 7.26 33.79 2.21
CA LYS A 63 6.41 33.25 1.14
C LYS A 63 7.14 32.18 0.30
N VAL A 64 7.59 31.10 0.94
CA VAL A 64 8.26 29.96 0.30
C VAL A 64 7.25 28.83 0.18
N PHE A 65 7.22 28.15 -0.96
CA PHE A 65 6.45 26.91 -1.14
C PHE A 65 6.64 26.00 0.06
N VAL A 66 5.61 25.88 0.90
CA VAL A 66 5.66 25.04 2.11
C VAL A 66 5.67 23.59 1.64
N LYS A 67 6.79 22.91 1.84
CA LYS A 67 6.86 21.46 1.63
C LYS A 67 5.82 20.80 2.55
N LYS A 68 4.80 20.19 1.95
CA LYS A 68 3.72 19.52 2.69
C LYS A 68 4.09 18.12 3.14
N VAL A 69 5.00 17.44 2.43
CA VAL A 69 5.42 16.09 2.80
C VAL A 69 6.24 16.15 4.09
N LYS A 70 5.68 15.61 5.16
CA LYS A 70 6.27 15.55 6.50
C LYS A 70 6.97 14.22 6.78
N LYS A 71 6.48 13.14 6.17
CA LYS A 71 6.95 11.77 6.41
C LYS A 71 6.96 10.95 5.13
N VAL A 72 7.98 10.11 5.01
CA VAL A 72 8.07 9.01 4.06
C VAL A 72 8.06 7.71 4.84
N PHE A 73 7.10 6.83 4.54
CA PHE A 73 7.03 5.51 5.14
C PHE A 73 7.90 4.51 4.38
N ASN A 74 8.67 3.71 5.12
CA ASN A 74 9.41 2.58 4.59
C ASN A 74 8.52 1.33 4.61
N ALA A 75 7.90 1.00 3.48
CA ALA A 75 7.03 -0.16 3.35
C ALA A 75 7.53 -1.08 2.24
N LEU A 76 6.86 -2.21 2.00
CA LEU A 76 7.07 -3.05 0.82
C LEU A 76 5.72 -3.54 0.33
N GLU A 77 5.66 -3.82 -0.96
CA GLU A 77 4.71 -4.77 -1.49
C GLU A 77 5.33 -6.17 -1.50
N ILE A 78 4.76 -7.08 -0.71
CA ILE A 78 5.32 -8.41 -0.47
C ILE A 78 4.44 -9.46 -1.14
N ASP A 79 5.05 -10.27 -1.99
CA ASP A 79 4.40 -11.39 -2.65
C ASP A 79 3.91 -12.41 -1.62
N ILE A 80 2.62 -12.73 -1.66
CA ILE A 80 2.09 -13.92 -0.99
C ILE A 80 2.40 -15.12 -1.89
N ARG A 81 3.24 -16.04 -1.45
CA ARG A 81 3.58 -17.27 -2.21
C ARG A 81 2.37 -18.17 -2.40
N PRO A 82 2.38 -19.12 -3.35
CA PRO A 82 1.29 -20.10 -3.52
C PRO A 82 0.94 -20.88 -2.25
N SER A 83 1.91 -21.04 -1.34
CA SER A 83 1.73 -21.67 -0.03
C SER A 83 1.12 -20.77 1.05
N GLY A 84 0.80 -19.51 0.76
CA GLY A 84 0.35 -18.50 1.75
C GLY A 84 1.47 -17.85 2.57
N LYS A 85 2.73 -18.27 2.40
CA LYS A 85 3.89 -17.66 3.08
C LYS A 85 4.30 -16.36 2.40
N LEU A 86 4.82 -15.40 3.15
CA LEU A 86 5.33 -14.13 2.63
C LEU A 86 6.74 -14.29 2.05
N SER A 87 7.07 -13.46 1.07
CA SER A 87 8.33 -13.54 0.30
C SER A 87 9.48 -12.73 0.90
N ILE A 88 9.50 -12.59 2.22
CA ILE A 88 10.64 -12.12 3.01
C ILE A 88 10.70 -12.93 4.32
N PRO A 89 11.88 -13.07 4.96
CA PRO A 89 11.97 -13.64 6.30
C PRO A 89 11.30 -12.72 7.34
N ASP A 90 10.86 -13.30 8.46
CA ASP A 90 10.06 -12.63 9.50
C ASP A 90 10.76 -11.41 10.11
N ASN A 91 12.06 -11.55 10.42
CA ASN A 91 12.90 -10.45 10.89
C ASN A 91 13.13 -9.33 9.84
N GLY A 92 12.68 -9.53 8.59
CA GLY A 92 12.64 -8.47 7.58
C GLY A 92 11.60 -7.40 7.89
N PHE A 93 10.51 -7.76 8.59
CA PHE A 93 9.45 -6.82 8.96
C PHE A 93 9.89 -5.75 9.97
N ASP A 94 10.94 -6.01 10.74
CA ASP A 94 11.51 -5.05 11.71
C ASP A 94 12.04 -3.78 11.03
N TYR A 95 12.40 -3.87 9.75
CA TYR A 95 12.87 -2.73 8.98
C TYR A 95 11.74 -1.87 8.41
N LEU A 96 10.51 -2.37 8.41
CA LEU A 96 9.36 -1.74 7.75
C LEU A 96 8.45 -1.04 8.76
N ASP A 97 7.91 0.10 8.35
CA ASP A 97 6.83 0.77 9.08
C ASP A 97 5.56 -0.10 9.03
N PHE A 98 5.19 -0.53 7.82
CA PHE A 98 4.13 -1.50 7.52
C PHE A 98 4.38 -2.19 6.17
N ALA A 99 3.54 -3.15 5.80
CA ALA A 99 3.62 -3.85 4.52
C ALA A 99 2.26 -3.95 3.82
N LEU A 100 2.34 -3.99 2.50
CA LEU A 100 1.28 -4.41 1.60
C LEU A 100 1.59 -5.85 1.17
N VAL A 101 0.56 -6.61 0.87
CA VAL A 101 0.70 -7.95 0.29
C VAL A 101 -0.17 -8.10 -0.94
N SER A 102 0.26 -8.96 -1.86
CA SER A 102 -0.46 -9.14 -3.12
C SER A 102 -0.21 -10.50 -3.78
N ILE A 103 -1.01 -10.79 -4.81
CA ILE A 103 -0.93 -12.02 -5.60
C ILE A 103 -0.33 -11.70 -6.97
N HIS A 104 0.84 -12.27 -7.25
CA HIS A 104 1.56 -12.11 -8.52
C HIS A 104 1.81 -13.41 -9.28
N SER A 105 1.30 -14.53 -8.77
CA SER A 105 1.55 -15.85 -9.35
C SER A 105 0.45 -16.83 -9.00
N SER A 106 0.39 -17.95 -9.74
CA SER A 106 -0.57 -19.03 -9.53
C SER A 106 -2.02 -18.56 -9.49
N PHE A 107 -2.40 -17.72 -10.45
CA PHE A 107 -3.74 -17.10 -10.54
C PHE A 107 -4.90 -18.10 -10.74
N ARG A 108 -4.60 -19.38 -11.00
CA ARG A 108 -5.59 -20.44 -11.29
C ARG A 108 -5.89 -21.36 -10.11
N GLN A 109 -5.46 -21.02 -8.88
CA GLN A 109 -5.88 -21.78 -7.70
C GLN A 109 -7.39 -21.71 -7.51
N SER A 110 -7.98 -22.73 -6.89
CA SER A 110 -9.42 -22.69 -6.58
C SER A 110 -9.75 -21.52 -5.65
N LYS A 111 -11.00 -21.03 -5.70
CA LYS A 111 -11.49 -19.96 -4.81
C LYS A 111 -11.13 -20.19 -3.35
N LYS A 112 -11.29 -21.43 -2.86
CA LYS A 112 -10.99 -21.81 -1.47
C LYS A 112 -9.49 -21.72 -1.16
N GLU A 113 -8.64 -22.27 -2.03
CA GLU A 113 -7.18 -22.22 -1.87
C GLU A 113 -6.64 -20.79 -1.93
N MET A 114 -7.14 -19.99 -2.89
CA MET A 114 -6.73 -18.60 -3.06
C MET A 114 -7.16 -17.74 -1.87
N THR A 115 -8.38 -17.95 -1.35
CA THR A 115 -8.86 -17.25 -0.15
C THR A 115 -7.98 -17.57 1.06
N ASN A 116 -7.69 -18.85 1.31
CA ASN A 116 -6.79 -19.26 2.41
C ASN A 116 -5.37 -18.70 2.23
N ARG A 117 -4.86 -18.68 1.00
CA ARG A 117 -3.55 -18.07 0.68
C ARG A 117 -3.53 -16.59 1.06
N VAL A 118 -4.55 -15.83 0.67
CA VAL A 118 -4.67 -14.40 0.98
C VAL A 118 -4.76 -14.16 2.48
N ILE A 119 -5.62 -14.89 3.20
CA ILE A 119 -5.77 -14.78 4.66
C ILE A 119 -4.43 -15.05 5.37
N ASN A 120 -3.72 -16.10 4.97
CA ASN A 120 -2.42 -16.43 5.55
C ASN A 120 -1.41 -15.28 5.34
N GLY A 121 -1.38 -14.69 4.14
CA GLY A 121 -0.51 -13.55 3.85
C GLY A 121 -0.88 -12.28 4.62
N LEU A 122 -2.17 -12.02 4.83
CA LEU A 122 -2.65 -10.84 5.55
C LEU A 122 -2.51 -10.96 7.09
N SER A 123 -2.37 -12.17 7.62
CA SER A 123 -2.35 -12.42 9.07
C SER A 123 -1.16 -11.81 9.80
N HIS A 124 -0.05 -11.52 9.11
CA HIS A 124 1.12 -10.93 9.74
C HIS A 124 0.81 -9.52 10.34
N PRO A 125 1.19 -9.20 11.59
CA PRO A 125 0.79 -7.94 12.25
C PRO A 125 1.23 -6.67 11.52
N LYS A 126 2.41 -6.70 10.90
CA LYS A 126 2.94 -5.57 10.09
C LYS A 126 2.30 -5.44 8.71
N VAL A 127 1.58 -6.47 8.24
CA VAL A 127 0.83 -6.37 6.99
C VAL A 127 -0.47 -5.64 7.27
N LYS A 128 -0.73 -4.57 6.52
CA LYS A 128 -1.91 -3.71 6.71
C LYS A 128 -2.81 -3.64 5.49
N ILE A 129 -2.27 -3.88 4.30
CA ILE A 129 -2.99 -3.63 3.05
C ILE A 129 -2.94 -4.87 2.17
N PHE A 130 -4.09 -5.27 1.65
CA PHE A 130 -4.16 -6.15 0.48
C PHE A 130 -4.11 -5.29 -0.79
N ALA A 131 -2.95 -5.26 -1.46
CA ALA A 131 -2.72 -4.47 -2.66
C ALA A 131 -3.35 -5.13 -3.88
N HIS A 132 -3.97 -4.31 -4.74
CA HIS A 132 -4.75 -4.71 -5.93
C HIS A 132 -5.37 -6.13 -5.77
N PRO A 133 -6.41 -6.24 -4.93
CA PRO A 133 -6.88 -7.52 -4.37
C PRO A 133 -7.29 -8.59 -5.39
N THR A 134 -7.91 -8.19 -6.50
CA THR A 134 -8.34 -9.15 -7.54
C THR A 134 -7.17 -9.56 -8.43
N ALA A 135 -6.04 -8.86 -8.38
CA ALA A 135 -4.91 -9.01 -9.27
C ALA A 135 -5.30 -8.93 -10.77
N ARG A 136 -6.45 -8.33 -11.09
CA ARG A 136 -6.89 -8.17 -12.47
C ARG A 136 -5.97 -7.24 -13.24
N LYS A 137 -5.96 -7.40 -14.55
CA LYS A 137 -5.43 -6.42 -15.49
C LYS A 137 -6.45 -6.23 -16.60
N LEU A 138 -6.98 -5.03 -16.72
CA LEU A 138 -8.01 -4.70 -17.70
C LEU A 138 -7.51 -5.04 -19.10
N ASN A 139 -8.31 -5.80 -19.86
CA ASN A 139 -8.02 -6.30 -21.20
C ASN A 139 -6.84 -7.29 -21.32
N GLU A 140 -6.23 -7.76 -20.22
CA GLU A 140 -5.11 -8.71 -20.25
C GLU A 140 -5.37 -9.97 -19.41
N ARG A 141 -5.90 -9.79 -18.19
CA ARG A 141 -6.05 -10.89 -17.22
C ARG A 141 -7.28 -10.68 -16.35
N GLU A 142 -8.17 -11.67 -16.37
CA GLU A 142 -9.28 -11.78 -15.41
C GLU A 142 -8.77 -11.90 -13.97
N GLY A 143 -9.56 -11.38 -13.03
CA GLY A 143 -9.22 -11.41 -11.61
C GLY A 143 -9.18 -12.83 -11.03
N ILE A 144 -8.49 -12.98 -9.89
CA ILE A 144 -8.55 -14.20 -9.08
C ILE A 144 -9.91 -14.32 -8.39
N GLU A 145 -10.35 -15.55 -8.18
CA GLU A 145 -11.57 -15.85 -7.43
C GLU A 145 -11.28 -15.89 -5.93
N LEU A 146 -12.06 -15.11 -5.16
CA LEU A 146 -11.96 -15.01 -3.70
C LEU A 146 -13.33 -15.12 -3.06
N ASP A 147 -13.36 -15.65 -1.84
CA ASP A 147 -14.53 -15.52 -0.97
C ASP A 147 -14.52 -14.15 -0.29
N TRP A 148 -15.15 -13.17 -0.94
CA TRP A 148 -15.15 -11.78 -0.48
C TRP A 148 -15.80 -11.58 0.89
N GLU A 149 -16.80 -12.39 1.26
CA GLU A 149 -17.39 -12.30 2.60
C GLU A 149 -16.35 -12.64 3.66
N VAL A 150 -15.60 -13.73 3.46
CA VAL A 150 -14.50 -14.13 4.36
C VAL A 150 -13.38 -13.10 4.38
N ILE A 151 -13.01 -12.54 3.21
CA ILE A 151 -11.98 -11.50 3.13
C ILE A 151 -12.42 -10.24 3.88
N PHE A 152 -13.67 -9.79 3.71
CA PHE A 152 -14.19 -8.60 4.41
C PHE A 152 -14.24 -8.80 5.92
N GLU A 153 -14.75 -9.95 6.38
CA GLU A 153 -14.79 -10.29 7.80
C GLU A 153 -13.38 -10.31 8.41
N PHE A 154 -12.43 -10.94 7.72
CA PHE A 154 -11.04 -10.97 8.15
C PHE A 154 -10.44 -9.55 8.23
N CYS A 155 -10.62 -8.74 7.19
CA CYS A 155 -10.11 -7.37 7.16
C CYS A 155 -10.72 -6.50 8.27
N LEU A 156 -12.00 -6.67 8.58
CA LEU A 156 -12.67 -5.93 9.65
C LEU A 156 -12.10 -6.33 11.02
N ASN A 157 -12.01 -7.63 11.30
CA ASN A 157 -11.57 -8.16 12.59
C ASN A 157 -10.08 -7.87 12.85
N GLU A 158 -9.24 -8.04 11.84
CA GLU A 158 -7.79 -7.86 11.93
C GLU A 158 -7.33 -6.43 11.58
N LYS A 159 -8.28 -5.50 11.37
CA LYS A 159 -8.04 -4.10 11.00
C LYS A 159 -7.12 -3.95 9.78
N LYS A 160 -7.33 -4.81 8.77
CA LYS A 160 -6.63 -4.77 7.47
C LYS A 160 -7.44 -3.93 6.49
N TRP A 161 -6.76 -3.38 5.49
CA TRP A 161 -7.34 -2.49 4.49
C TRP A 161 -7.27 -3.11 3.10
N LEU A 162 -8.23 -2.77 2.26
CA LEU A 162 -8.24 -3.17 0.85
C LEU A 162 -7.82 -2.00 -0.02
N GLU A 163 -6.92 -2.24 -0.97
CA GLU A 163 -6.48 -1.21 -1.90
C GLU A 163 -7.48 -0.98 -3.05
N ILE A 164 -7.73 0.28 -3.35
CA ILE A 164 -8.22 0.78 -4.64
C ILE A 164 -7.00 1.32 -5.40
N ASN A 165 -6.43 0.44 -6.20
CA ASN A 165 -5.29 0.71 -7.06
C ASN A 165 -5.74 1.56 -8.24
N ALA A 166 -5.14 2.73 -8.36
CA ALA A 166 -5.51 3.77 -9.31
C ALA A 166 -4.77 3.65 -10.65
N ASP A 167 -3.95 2.62 -10.86
CA ASP A 167 -3.36 2.35 -12.16
C ASP A 167 -4.47 2.09 -13.20
N PRO A 168 -4.48 2.81 -14.34
CA PRO A 168 -5.51 2.65 -15.39
C PRO A 168 -5.62 1.24 -15.96
N MET A 169 -4.57 0.43 -15.89
CA MET A 169 -4.56 -0.97 -16.31
C MET A 169 -5.14 -1.91 -15.24
N ARG A 170 -5.36 -1.44 -14.01
CA ARG A 170 -5.89 -2.25 -12.90
C ARG A 170 -7.27 -1.80 -12.44
N LEU A 171 -7.38 -0.55 -11.97
CA LEU A 171 -8.55 0.00 -11.28
C LEU A 171 -9.11 -0.97 -10.22
N ASP A 172 -8.25 -1.52 -9.38
CA ASP A 172 -8.54 -2.68 -8.54
C ASP A 172 -8.33 -2.34 -7.06
N LEU A 173 -9.33 -2.26 -6.20
CA LEU A 173 -10.61 -2.95 -6.22
C LEU A 173 -11.70 -2.37 -7.17
N PRO A 174 -12.48 -3.21 -7.88
CA PRO A 174 -13.64 -2.73 -8.63
C PRO A 174 -14.70 -2.09 -7.74
N ASP A 175 -15.43 -1.12 -8.29
CA ASP A 175 -16.41 -0.29 -7.59
C ASP A 175 -17.52 -1.07 -6.86
N PHE A 176 -17.99 -2.18 -7.42
CA PHE A 176 -18.98 -3.04 -6.76
C PHE A 176 -18.43 -3.71 -5.48
N LEU A 177 -17.16 -4.13 -5.47
CA LEU A 177 -16.51 -4.65 -4.26
C LEU A 177 -16.17 -3.53 -3.28
N VAL A 178 -15.83 -2.33 -3.78
CA VAL A 178 -15.71 -1.13 -2.93
C VAL A 178 -17.02 -0.87 -2.20
N ARG A 179 -18.15 -0.96 -2.91
CA ARG A 179 -19.49 -0.78 -2.32
C ARG A 179 -19.78 -1.78 -1.21
N GLU A 180 -19.43 -3.05 -1.41
CA GLU A 180 -19.60 -4.07 -0.38
C GLU A 180 -18.66 -3.86 0.81
N ALA A 181 -17.39 -3.50 0.57
CA ALA A 181 -16.43 -3.17 1.63
C ALA A 181 -16.94 -2.02 2.52
N VAL A 182 -17.48 -0.95 1.91
CA VAL A 182 -18.09 0.18 2.62
C VAL A 182 -19.28 -0.27 3.48
N LYS A 183 -20.19 -1.09 2.94
CA LYS A 183 -21.35 -1.62 3.70
C LYS A 183 -20.91 -2.45 4.91
N LYS A 184 -19.82 -3.19 4.80
CA LYS A 184 -19.24 -4.02 5.87
C LYS A 184 -18.35 -3.24 6.83
N GLY A 185 -18.06 -1.96 6.55
CA GLY A 185 -17.20 -1.11 7.37
C GLY A 185 -15.69 -1.37 7.20
N VAL A 186 -15.29 -2.15 6.20
CA VAL A 186 -13.88 -2.41 5.88
C VAL A 186 -13.25 -1.13 5.34
N LYS A 187 -12.10 -0.74 5.91
CA LYS A 187 -11.37 0.45 5.45
C LYS A 187 -10.66 0.19 4.12
N LEU A 188 -10.60 1.24 3.32
CA LEU A 188 -10.00 1.27 2.00
C LEU A 188 -8.73 2.13 2.01
N THR A 189 -7.79 1.82 1.13
CA THR A 189 -6.62 2.65 0.84
C THR A 189 -6.51 2.90 -0.65
N LEU A 190 -6.02 4.06 -1.07
CA LEU A 190 -5.74 4.38 -2.47
C LEU A 190 -4.23 4.37 -2.69
N GLY A 191 -3.80 3.71 -3.76
CA GLY A 191 -2.42 3.66 -4.22
C GLY A 191 -2.38 3.81 -5.74
N THR A 192 -1.37 4.48 -6.30
CA THR A 192 -1.28 4.70 -7.75
C THR A 192 -0.43 3.68 -8.50
N ASP A 193 0.22 2.77 -7.77
CA ASP A 193 1.18 1.81 -8.36
C ASP A 193 2.24 2.49 -9.24
N ALA A 194 2.67 3.70 -8.82
CA ALA A 194 3.45 4.58 -9.69
C ALA A 194 4.88 4.07 -9.87
N HIS A 195 5.18 3.56 -11.07
CA HIS A 195 6.52 3.17 -11.51
C HIS A 195 7.31 4.32 -12.17
N HIS A 196 6.64 5.46 -12.40
CA HIS A 196 7.23 6.70 -12.86
C HIS A 196 6.45 7.89 -12.26
N VAL A 197 7.08 9.06 -12.17
CA VAL A 197 6.58 10.17 -11.36
C VAL A 197 5.24 10.73 -11.84
N GLN A 198 4.99 10.72 -13.15
CA GLN A 198 3.74 11.21 -13.74
C GLN A 198 2.55 10.32 -13.36
N ALA A 199 2.75 9.01 -13.18
CA ALA A 199 1.69 8.09 -12.76
C ALA A 199 1.10 8.41 -11.37
N MET A 200 1.76 9.24 -10.56
CA MET A 200 1.17 9.71 -9.29
C MET A 200 -0.11 10.54 -9.50
N GLU A 201 -0.30 11.12 -10.68
CA GLU A 201 -1.54 11.85 -11.03
C GLU A 201 -2.74 10.92 -11.27
N ASN A 202 -2.49 9.62 -11.47
CA ASN A 202 -3.53 8.62 -11.67
C ASN A 202 -4.45 8.46 -10.45
N ILE A 203 -4.11 9.03 -9.29
CA ILE A 203 -4.93 9.00 -8.07
C ILE A 203 -6.39 9.40 -8.32
N GLN A 204 -6.64 10.26 -9.32
CA GLN A 204 -7.98 10.68 -9.75
C GLN A 204 -8.87 9.49 -10.19
N PHE A 205 -8.28 8.45 -10.78
CA PHE A 205 -9.00 7.23 -11.15
C PHE A 205 -9.42 6.42 -9.93
N GLY A 206 -8.52 6.26 -8.95
CA GLY A 206 -8.84 5.63 -7.67
C GLY A 206 -9.95 6.36 -6.92
N ILE A 207 -9.90 7.69 -6.90
CA ILE A 207 -10.97 8.54 -6.33
C ILE A 207 -12.30 8.32 -7.07
N SER A 208 -12.27 8.23 -8.40
CA SER A 208 -13.46 7.99 -9.21
C SER A 208 -14.09 6.64 -8.90
N VAL A 209 -13.29 5.58 -8.78
CA VAL A 209 -13.74 4.24 -8.37
C VAL A 209 -14.31 4.25 -6.95
N ALA A 210 -13.63 4.90 -6.00
CA ALA A 210 -14.09 5.04 -4.62
C ALA A 210 -15.47 5.71 -4.56
N ARG A 211 -15.68 6.81 -5.30
CA ARG A 211 -16.97 7.51 -5.38
C ARG A 211 -18.07 6.64 -5.99
N ARG A 212 -17.75 5.85 -7.03
CA ARG A 212 -18.71 4.90 -7.63
C ARG A 212 -19.12 3.79 -6.66
N GLY A 213 -18.20 3.36 -5.78
CA GLY A 213 -18.48 2.47 -4.66
C GLY A 213 -19.13 3.15 -3.44
N TRP A 214 -19.43 4.45 -3.53
CA TRP A 214 -20.02 5.28 -2.45
C TRP A 214 -19.15 5.38 -1.20
N ALA A 215 -17.83 5.21 -1.34
CA ALA A 215 -16.91 5.47 -0.26
C ALA A 215 -16.89 6.98 0.08
N THR A 216 -16.87 7.28 1.37
CA THR A 216 -16.72 8.61 1.92
C THR A 216 -15.31 8.81 2.47
N LEU A 217 -14.99 10.02 2.95
CA LEU A 217 -13.70 10.28 3.58
C LEU A 217 -13.45 9.36 4.78
N HIS A 218 -14.50 8.98 5.51
CA HIS A 218 -14.36 8.11 6.69
C HIS A 218 -13.92 6.69 6.35
N ASP A 219 -14.17 6.24 5.12
CA ASP A 219 -13.88 4.87 4.66
C ASP A 219 -12.44 4.72 4.15
N VAL A 220 -11.80 5.82 3.77
CA VAL A 220 -10.48 5.84 3.12
C VAL A 220 -9.40 6.31 4.09
N VAL A 221 -8.40 5.48 4.36
CA VAL A 221 -7.33 5.76 5.33
C VAL A 221 -6.39 6.89 4.88
N ASN A 222 -6.23 7.12 3.58
CA ASN A 222 -5.37 8.19 3.04
C ASN A 222 -5.89 9.61 3.36
N THR A 223 -7.14 9.74 3.83
CA THR A 223 -7.73 11.03 4.19
C THR A 223 -7.33 11.52 5.58
N ARG A 224 -6.67 10.65 6.34
CA ARG A 224 -6.25 10.91 7.72
C ARG A 224 -5.00 11.80 7.72
N PRO A 225 -4.92 12.79 8.62
CA PRO A 225 -3.66 13.47 8.87
C PRO A 225 -2.58 12.48 9.29
N LEU A 226 -1.32 12.83 9.07
CA LEU A 226 -0.16 11.97 9.37
C LEU A 226 -0.25 11.29 10.75
N GLU A 227 -0.52 12.07 11.81
CA GLU A 227 -0.57 11.55 13.18
C GLU A 227 -1.69 10.52 13.41
N GLU A 228 -2.84 10.70 12.75
CA GLU A 228 -3.94 9.73 12.80
C GLU A 228 -3.59 8.48 12.00
N PHE A 229 -3.01 8.63 10.82
CA PHE A 229 -2.58 7.51 9.99
C PHE A 229 -1.54 6.64 10.71
N GLU A 230 -0.54 7.25 11.36
CA GLU A 230 0.46 6.53 12.14
C GLU A 230 -0.17 5.72 13.28
N LYS A 231 -1.15 6.27 13.98
CA LYS A 231 -1.88 5.53 15.03
C LYS A 231 -2.65 4.33 14.47
N MET A 232 -3.18 4.44 13.25
CA MET A 232 -3.90 3.34 12.60
C MET A 232 -2.99 2.17 12.19
N LEU A 233 -1.67 2.34 12.18
CA LEU A 233 -0.72 1.27 11.90
C LEU A 233 -0.50 0.32 13.09
N TYR A 234 -0.97 0.66 14.29
CA TYR A 234 -0.81 -0.13 15.51
C TYR A 234 -2.16 -0.58 16.07
#